data_AF-X1UHF8-F1
#
_entry.id   AF-X1UHF8-F1
#
_cell.length_a   1.000
_cell.length_b   1.000
_cell.length_c   1.000
_cell.angle_alpha   90.00
_cell.angle_beta   90.00
_cell.angle_gamma   90.00
#
_symmetry.space_group_name_H-M   'P 1'
#
loop_
_entity.id
_entity.type
_entity.pdbx_description
1 polymer ?
#
loop_
_entity_poly.entity_id
_entity_poly.type
_entity_poly.pdbx_seq_one_letter_code
_entity_poly.pdbx_strand_id
1 'polypeptide(L)'
;MYNKKSHSHYNFENFKKACKNKGLISISENVRADADNYFRLRTKKDIIDFIENDGLEDLVFINTKPWENNPNKKKIIMVDSYEFRSSGKLGYISIKCNNGIWTIKSFHLSGDMNYAMRNAINKLDIIKKLGGKI
;
A
#
# COMPACT_ATOMS: atom_id res chain seq x y z
N MET A 1 4.80 15.33 -21.89
CA MET A 1 4.83 13.86 -21.62
C MET A 1 3.57 13.51 -20.86
N TYR A 2 2.75 12.61 -21.40
CA TYR A 2 1.47 12.22 -20.79
C TYR A 2 1.71 11.49 -19.46
N ASN A 3 1.22 12.06 -18.36
CA ASN A 3 1.12 11.38 -17.07
C ASN A 3 0.12 10.23 -17.21
N LYS A 4 0.61 9.03 -17.54
CA LYS A 4 -0.21 7.82 -17.51
C LYS A 4 -0.62 7.62 -16.05
N LYS A 5 -1.88 7.90 -15.72
CA LYS A 5 -2.50 7.48 -14.45
C LYS A 5 -2.31 5.97 -14.35
N SER A 6 -1.26 5.56 -13.64
CA SER A 6 -0.98 4.16 -13.41
C SER A 6 -2.08 3.65 -12.48
N HIS A 7 -2.97 2.82 -13.01
CA HIS A 7 -3.87 2.04 -12.18
C HIS A 7 -3.08 0.92 -11.53
N SER A 8 -3.42 0.61 -10.28
CA SER A 8 -2.91 -0.59 -9.61
C SER A 8 -3.28 -1.85 -10.39
N HIS A 9 -2.43 -2.87 -10.35
CA HIS A 9 -2.70 -4.14 -11.00
C HIS A 9 -3.79 -4.93 -10.28
N TYR A 10 -3.83 -4.81 -8.95
CA TYR A 10 -4.81 -5.40 -8.08
C TYR A 10 -5.78 -4.33 -7.58
N ASN A 11 -7.05 -4.70 -7.41
CA ASN A 11 -8.01 -3.87 -6.71
C ASN A 11 -7.75 -3.95 -5.20
N PHE A 12 -7.32 -2.84 -4.59
CA PHE A 12 -7.01 -2.78 -3.17
C PHE A 12 -8.22 -3.13 -2.28
N GLU A 13 -9.44 -2.80 -2.71
CA GLU A 13 -10.66 -3.17 -1.97
C GLU A 13 -10.86 -4.68 -1.89
N ASN A 14 -10.40 -5.44 -2.90
CA ASN A 14 -10.44 -6.90 -2.82
C ASN A 14 -9.45 -7.44 -1.80
N PHE A 15 -8.28 -6.80 -1.67
CA PHE A 15 -7.32 -7.12 -0.61
C PHE A 15 -7.89 -6.79 0.77
N LYS A 16 -8.46 -5.59 0.96
CA LYS A 16 -9.10 -5.18 2.22
C LYS A 16 -10.26 -6.10 2.62
N LYS A 17 -11.09 -6.52 1.67
CA LYS A 17 -12.13 -7.54 1.89
C LYS A 17 -11.55 -8.89 2.29
N ALA A 18 -10.41 -9.28 1.71
CA ALA A 18 -9.74 -10.51 2.08
C ALA A 18 -9.17 -10.47 3.51
N CYS A 19 -8.74 -9.30 3.99
CA CYS A 19 -8.46 -9.11 5.41
C CYS A 19 -9.74 -9.40 6.23
N LYS A 20 -10.81 -8.62 5.99
CA LYS A 20 -12.08 -8.68 6.75
C LYS A 20 -12.70 -10.08 6.84
N ASN A 21 -12.67 -10.83 5.75
CA ASN A 21 -13.33 -12.13 5.67
C ASN A 21 -12.41 -13.29 6.11
N LYS A 22 -11.30 -13.01 6.81
CA LYS A 22 -10.29 -14.02 7.18
C LYS A 22 -9.80 -14.82 5.97
N GLY A 23 -9.66 -14.15 4.82
CA GLY A 23 -9.11 -14.73 3.62
C GLY A 23 -7.67 -15.22 3.82
N LEU A 24 -7.12 -15.88 2.80
CA LEU A 24 -5.75 -16.36 2.83
C LEU A 24 -4.77 -15.19 2.71
N ILE A 25 -4.43 -14.58 3.86
CA ILE A 25 -3.42 -13.53 3.98
C ILE A 25 -2.11 -14.16 4.46
N SER A 26 -1.02 -13.96 3.73
CA SER A 26 0.34 -14.24 4.17
C SER A 26 1.12 -12.94 4.38
N ILE A 27 2.15 -13.01 5.22
CA ILE A 27 3.00 -11.88 5.56
C ILE A 27 4.45 -12.30 5.31
N SER A 28 5.22 -11.46 4.62
CA SER A 28 6.65 -11.71 4.38
C SER A 28 7.46 -11.53 5.66
N GLU A 29 8.61 -12.20 5.77
CA GLU A 29 9.37 -12.35 7.02
C GLU A 29 9.62 -11.03 7.79
N ASN A 30 10.10 -9.99 7.09
CA ASN A 30 10.47 -8.71 7.72
C ASN A 30 9.27 -7.82 8.08
N VAL A 31 8.10 -8.06 7.49
CA VAL A 31 6.92 -7.19 7.64
C VAL A 31 6.48 -7.09 9.08
N ARG A 32 6.54 -8.18 9.85
CA ARG A 32 6.14 -8.17 11.26
C ARG A 32 7.08 -7.31 12.10
N ALA A 33 8.39 -7.43 11.87
CA ALA A 33 9.39 -6.67 12.61
C ALA A 33 9.24 -5.16 12.32
N ASP A 34 9.09 -4.80 11.05
CA ASP A 34 8.89 -3.41 10.65
C ASP A 34 7.57 -2.83 11.19
N ALA A 35 6.47 -3.59 11.11
CA ALA A 35 5.18 -3.15 11.61
C ALA A 35 5.19 -2.91 13.14
N ASP A 36 5.88 -3.75 13.91
CA ASP A 36 6.06 -3.54 15.34
C ASP A 36 6.95 -2.31 15.62
N ASN A 37 8.10 -2.22 14.97
CA ASN A 37 9.05 -1.13 15.17
C ASN A 37 8.44 0.25 14.88
N TYR A 38 7.69 0.37 13.79
CA TYR A 38 7.20 1.66 13.32
C TYR A 38 5.77 1.98 13.74
N PHE A 39 4.91 0.97 13.89
CA PHE A 39 3.47 1.14 14.11
C PHE A 39 2.94 0.39 15.34
N ARG A 40 3.80 -0.32 16.09
CA ARG A 40 3.44 -1.12 17.28
C ARG A 40 2.44 -2.24 16.99
N LEU A 41 2.43 -2.74 15.75
CA LEU A 41 1.60 -3.86 15.31
C LEU A 41 2.43 -5.15 15.45
N ARG A 42 2.28 -5.86 16.56
CA ARG A 42 3.19 -6.94 16.99
C ARG A 42 2.89 -8.27 16.31
N THR A 43 1.62 -8.52 16.05
CA THR A 43 1.14 -9.79 15.52
C THR A 43 0.61 -9.64 14.09
N LYS A 44 0.55 -10.76 13.36
CA LYS A 44 -0.17 -10.80 12.07
C LYS A 44 -1.61 -10.32 12.21
N LYS A 45 -2.25 -10.64 13.35
CA LYS A 45 -3.61 -10.20 13.63
C LYS A 45 -3.67 -8.68 13.79
N ASP A 46 -2.74 -8.06 14.51
CA ASP A 46 -2.70 -6.60 14.69
C ASP A 46 -2.57 -5.88 13.34
N ILE A 47 -1.73 -6.39 12.43
CA ILE A 47 -1.56 -5.82 11.09
C ILE A 47 -2.86 -5.94 10.27
N ILE A 48 -3.50 -7.10 10.32
CA ILE A 48 -4.76 -7.35 9.60
C ILE A 48 -5.88 -6.47 10.17
N ASP A 49 -6.05 -6.47 11.50
CA ASP A 49 -7.05 -5.66 12.20
C ASP A 49 -6.83 -4.17 11.92
N PHE A 50 -5.58 -3.71 11.88
CA PHE A 50 -5.23 -2.33 11.53
C PHE A 50 -5.69 -1.97 10.10
N ILE A 51 -5.50 -2.86 9.12
CA ILE A 51 -5.94 -2.63 7.73
C ILE A 51 -7.48 -2.67 7.62
N GLU A 52 -8.13 -3.58 8.35
CA GLU A 52 -9.58 -3.73 8.36
C GLU A 52 -10.30 -2.50 8.94
N ASN A 53 -9.73 -1.92 9.98
CA ASN A 53 -10.29 -0.77 10.70
C ASN A 53 -9.74 0.55 10.17
N ASP A 54 -9.52 0.65 8.86
CA ASP A 54 -9.15 1.90 8.16
C ASP A 54 -7.84 2.55 8.64
N GLY A 55 -6.92 1.79 9.22
CA GLY A 55 -5.62 2.30 9.69
C GLY A 55 -4.68 2.79 8.58
N LEU A 56 -4.96 2.45 7.32
CA LEU A 56 -4.26 2.96 6.13
C LEU A 56 -4.95 4.22 5.58
N GLU A 57 -4.86 5.32 6.31
CA GLU A 57 -5.50 6.59 5.94
C GLU A 57 -4.86 7.17 4.66
N ASP A 58 -5.60 7.99 3.91
CA ASP A 58 -5.10 8.70 2.72
C ASP A 58 -4.26 7.82 1.77
N LEU A 59 -4.70 6.59 1.51
CA LEU A 59 -3.95 5.62 0.71
C LEU A 59 -3.67 6.14 -0.71
N VAL A 60 -2.40 6.27 -1.07
CA VAL A 60 -1.94 6.73 -2.39
C VAL A 60 -1.20 5.61 -3.09
N PHE A 61 -1.66 5.25 -4.28
CA PHE A 61 -0.94 4.31 -5.14
C PHE A 61 0.37 4.92 -5.65
N ILE A 62 1.46 4.16 -5.57
CA ILE A 62 2.80 4.57 -6.00
C ILE A 62 3.16 3.95 -7.34
N ASN A 63 3.17 2.61 -7.41
CA ASN A 63 3.53 1.88 -8.63
C ASN A 63 3.12 0.40 -8.56
N THR A 64 3.21 -0.23 -9.73
CA THR A 64 3.17 -1.68 -9.90
C THR A 64 4.50 -2.14 -10.49
N LYS A 65 5.11 -3.17 -9.92
CA LYS A 65 6.33 -3.81 -10.47
C LYS A 65 6.20 -5.33 -10.49
N PRO A 66 6.85 -6.04 -11.44
CA PRO A 66 6.99 -7.49 -11.36
C PRO A 66 7.69 -7.88 -10.05
N TRP A 67 7.29 -9.00 -9.46
CA TRP A 67 7.95 -9.54 -8.28
C TRP A 67 9.31 -10.14 -8.67
N GLU A 68 10.37 -9.37 -8.46
CA GLU A 68 11.74 -9.70 -8.88
C GLU A 68 12.21 -11.06 -8.32
N ASN A 69 11.95 -11.29 -7.03
CA ASN A 69 12.35 -12.52 -6.33
C ASN A 69 11.27 -13.62 -6.37
N ASN A 70 10.48 -13.68 -7.43
CA ASN A 70 9.53 -14.77 -7.62
C ASN A 70 10.28 -16.10 -7.86
N PRO A 71 10.07 -17.15 -7.03
CA PRO A 71 10.72 -18.44 -7.20
C PRO A 71 10.24 -19.16 -8.47
N ASN A 72 9.02 -18.89 -8.95
CA ASN A 72 8.51 -19.43 -10.20
C ASN A 72 8.58 -18.36 -11.31
N LYS A 73 9.68 -18.38 -12.08
CA LYS A 73 9.90 -17.45 -13.19
C LYS A 73 8.93 -17.63 -14.37
N LYS A 74 8.21 -18.76 -14.47
CA LYS A 74 7.22 -19.00 -15.53
C LYS A 74 5.92 -18.22 -15.33
N LYS A 75 5.65 -17.77 -14.09
CA LYS A 75 4.45 -17.00 -13.76
C LYS A 75 4.85 -15.60 -13.33
N ILE A 76 4.46 -14.58 -14.09
CA ILE A 76 4.68 -13.20 -13.66
C ILE A 76 3.66 -12.87 -12.56
N ILE A 77 4.15 -12.45 -11.39
CA ILE A 77 3.32 -11.96 -10.28
C ILE A 77 3.68 -10.49 -10.12
N MET A 78 2.68 -9.62 -10.10
CA MET A 78 2.90 -8.18 -9.89
C MET A 78 2.90 -7.86 -8.39
N VAL A 79 3.48 -6.73 -8.03
CA VAL A 79 3.47 -6.14 -6.70
C VAL A 79 2.96 -4.72 -6.85
N ASP A 80 1.86 -4.40 -6.18
CA ASP A 80 1.38 -3.04 -6.06
C ASP A 80 1.91 -2.41 -4.77
N SER A 81 2.33 -1.16 -4.87
CA SER A 81 2.89 -0.39 -3.76
C SER A 81 2.04 0.84 -3.50
N TYR A 82 1.87 1.16 -2.22
CA TYR A 82 1.07 2.29 -1.75
C TYR A 82 1.78 3.00 -0.61
N GLU A 83 1.51 4.28 -0.46
CA GLU A 83 1.77 5.05 0.76
C GLU A 83 0.46 5.29 1.50
N PHE A 84 0.53 5.42 2.82
CA PHE A 84 -0.62 5.69 3.67
C PHE A 84 -0.22 6.59 4.85
N ARG A 85 -1.21 7.18 5.51
CA ARG A 85 -1.05 7.89 6.77
C ARG A 85 -1.58 7.07 7.92
N SER A 86 -0.92 7.21 9.06
CA SER A 86 -1.46 6.72 10.32
C SER A 86 -0.77 7.41 11.49
N SER A 87 -1.55 7.99 12.40
CA SER A 87 -1.01 8.65 13.60
C SER A 87 0.10 9.67 13.29
N GLY A 88 -0.08 10.45 12.22
CA GLY A 88 0.89 11.46 11.77
C GLY A 88 2.15 10.91 11.07
N LYS A 89 2.26 9.60 10.89
CA LYS A 89 3.37 8.95 10.16
C LYS A 89 2.98 8.68 8.71
N LEU A 90 3.98 8.75 7.83
CA LEU A 90 3.86 8.27 6.46
C LEU A 90 4.34 6.82 6.38
N GLY A 91 3.42 5.90 6.16
CA GLY A 91 3.69 4.49 5.96
C GLY A 91 3.75 4.11 4.49
N TYR A 92 4.33 2.95 4.24
CA TYR A 92 4.42 2.29 2.95
C TYR A 92 3.96 0.84 3.11
N ILE A 93 3.14 0.38 2.17
CA ILE A 93 2.68 -1.01 2.09
C ILE A 93 2.83 -1.52 0.66
N SER A 94 3.29 -2.75 0.49
CA SER A 94 3.23 -3.43 -0.80
C SER A 94 2.52 -4.77 -0.70
N ILE A 95 1.68 -5.07 -1.70
CA ILE A 95 0.85 -6.26 -1.74
C ILE A 95 0.98 -6.99 -3.08
N LYS A 96 0.76 -8.30 -3.04
CA LYS A 96 0.62 -9.15 -4.23
C LYS A 96 -0.43 -10.22 -4.00
N CYS A 97 -0.97 -10.78 -5.08
CA CYS A 97 -1.86 -11.94 -5.00
C CYS A 97 -1.36 -13.06 -5.90
N ASN A 98 -1.32 -14.29 -5.37
CA ASN A 98 -0.98 -15.48 -6.12
C ASN A 98 -1.98 -16.61 -5.79
N ASN A 99 -2.75 -17.05 -6.79
CA ASN A 99 -3.75 -18.11 -6.63
C ASN A 99 -4.74 -17.85 -5.47
N GLY A 100 -5.18 -16.59 -5.31
CA GLY A 100 -6.11 -16.19 -4.24
C GLY A 100 -5.46 -15.95 -2.87
N ILE A 101 -4.15 -16.23 -2.72
CA ILE A 101 -3.40 -15.91 -1.51
C ILE A 101 -2.83 -14.50 -1.66
N TRP A 102 -3.31 -13.58 -0.82
CA TRP A 102 -2.76 -12.24 -0.71
C TRP A 102 -1.53 -12.26 0.18
N THR A 103 -0.50 -11.53 -0.21
CA THR A 103 0.73 -11.38 0.58
C THR A 103 0.99 -9.91 0.85
N ILE A 104 1.12 -9.53 2.11
CA ILE A 104 1.75 -8.27 2.50
C ILE A 104 3.27 -8.49 2.35
N LYS A 105 3.86 -7.82 1.38
CA LYS A 105 5.27 -7.98 1.02
C LYS A 105 6.18 -7.03 1.80
N SER A 106 5.72 -5.80 2.03
CA SER A 106 6.44 -4.78 2.79
C SER A 106 5.44 -3.96 3.61
N PHE A 107 5.84 -3.53 4.80
CA PHE A 107 5.07 -2.62 5.66
C PHE A 107 6.03 -1.86 6.57
N HIS A 108 6.34 -0.59 6.27
CA HIS A 108 7.32 0.19 7.02
C HIS A 108 7.04 1.69 6.87
N LEU A 109 7.85 2.56 7.49
CA LEU A 109 7.79 4.00 7.18
C LEU A 109 8.21 4.25 5.74
N SER A 110 7.52 5.12 5.03
CA SER A 110 8.00 5.55 3.71
C SER A 110 9.26 6.39 3.88
N GLY A 111 10.24 6.16 3.01
CA GLY A 111 11.46 6.98 2.92
C GLY A 111 11.29 8.27 2.10
N ASP A 112 10.11 8.50 1.52
CA ASP A 112 9.85 9.66 0.66
C ASP A 112 9.62 10.92 1.51
N MET A 113 10.71 11.60 1.89
CA MET A 113 10.68 12.84 2.67
C MET A 113 9.93 14.00 1.97
N ASN A 114 9.63 13.90 0.68
CA ASN A 114 8.94 14.93 -0.10
C ASN A 114 7.42 14.70 -0.24
N TYR A 115 6.83 13.84 0.59
CA TYR A 115 5.39 13.60 0.61
C TYR A 115 4.56 14.88 0.81
N ALA A 116 4.97 15.78 1.71
CA ALA A 116 4.27 17.05 1.94
C ALA A 116 4.13 17.87 0.65
N MET A 117 5.19 17.85 -0.18
CA MET A 117 5.22 18.52 -1.48
C MET A 117 4.32 17.81 -2.50
N ARG A 118 4.37 16.46 -2.57
CA ARG A 118 3.46 15.69 -3.45
C ARG A 118 1.99 15.89 -3.09
N ASN A 119 1.65 15.89 -1.80
CA ASN A 119 0.27 16.13 -1.36
C ASN A 119 -0.19 17.55 -1.66
N ALA A 120 0.66 18.55 -1.45
CA ALA A 120 0.36 19.93 -1.82
C ALA A 120 0.09 20.03 -3.33
N ILE A 121 0.94 19.42 -4.17
CA ILE A 121 0.76 19.40 -5.63
C ILE A 121 -0.56 18.70 -6.01
N ASN A 122 -0.86 17.53 -5.45
CA ASN A 122 -2.10 16.81 -5.73
C ASN A 122 -3.34 17.61 -5.33
N LYS A 123 -3.31 18.27 -4.16
CA LYS A 123 -4.41 19.11 -3.68
C LYS A 123 -4.60 20.34 -4.55
N LEU A 124 -3.52 20.98 -4.98
CA LEU A 124 -3.57 22.10 -5.93
C LEU A 124 -4.15 21.66 -7.29
N ASP A 125 -3.79 20.48 -7.78
CA ASP A 125 -4.34 19.91 -9.02
C ASP A 125 -5.85 19.65 -8.93
N ILE A 126 -6.34 19.22 -7.76
CA ILE A 126 -7.78 19.06 -7.49
C ILE A 126 -8.48 20.42 -7.46
N ILE A 127 -7.91 21.41 -6.76
CA ILE A 127 -8.48 22.77 -6.67
C ILE A 127 -8.58 23.41 -8.06
N LYS A 128 -7.54 23.29 -8.89
CA LYS A 128 -7.56 23.77 -10.28
C LYS A 128 -8.68 23.12 -11.11
N LYS A 129 -8.87 21.80 -10.97
CA LYS A 129 -9.92 21.07 -11.70
C LYS A 129 -11.33 21.45 -11.27
N LEU A 130 -11.48 21.93 -10.04
CA LEU A 130 -12.76 22.42 -9.49
C LEU A 130 -12.99 23.91 -9.76
N GLY A 131 -12.14 24.57 -10.56
CA GLY A 131 -12.28 25.98 -10.90
C GLY A 131 -11.86 26.96 -9.80
N GLY A 132 -11.20 26.48 -8.74
CA GLY A 132 -10.64 27.34 -7.71
C GLY A 132 -9.46 28.15 -8.25
N LYS A 133 -9.47 29.47 -8.00
CA LYS A 133 -8.29 30.32 -8.20
C LYS A 133 -7.32 30.10 -7.04
N ILE A 134 -6.04 29.95 -7.37
CA ILE A 134 -4.92 29.82 -6.42
C ILE A 134 -4.34 31.22 -6.18
#